data_AF-A0A376P778-F1
#
_entry.id   AF-A0A376P778-F1
#
_cell.length_a   1.000
_cell.length_b   1.000
_cell.length_c   1.000
_cell.angle_alpha   90.00
_cell.angle_beta   90.00
_cell.angle_gamma   90.00
#
_symmetry.space_group_name_H-M   'P 1'
#
loop_
_entity.id
_entity.type
_entity.pdbx_description
1 polymer ?
#
loop_
_entity_poly.entity_id
_entity_poly.type
_entity_poly.pdbx_seq_one_letter_code
_entity_poly.pdbx_strand_id
1 'polypeptide(L)'
;MVVDYLGLIKTRTTGRHDLAVGEISKGLKGLAKSGGFPLIALSQLSRGVESRPNKRPMNSDLKNSGEIEADADIILMLYRDEVYNPDTQARGIAEINITKQRNGSLGTITGVFITDIFCLWTRKVHGCFPLP
;
A
#
# COMPACT_ATOMS: atom_id res chain seq x y z
N MET A 1 4.79 -13.91 0.21
CA MET A 1 5.53 -13.43 1.41
C MET A 1 5.12 -11.99 1.72
N VAL A 2 5.05 -11.60 3.00
CA VAL A 2 4.67 -10.24 3.42
C VAL A 2 5.80 -9.64 4.26
N VAL A 3 6.12 -8.36 4.03
CA VAL A 3 7.12 -7.59 4.77
C VAL A 3 6.48 -6.31 5.31
N ASP A 4 6.44 -6.17 6.64
CA ASP A 4 5.90 -5.01 7.34
C ASP A 4 6.98 -4.40 8.27
N TYR A 5 7.55 -3.23 7.98
CA TYR A 5 7.51 -2.42 6.76
C TYR A 5 8.95 -2.13 6.28
N LEU A 6 9.12 -1.68 5.03
CA LEU A 6 10.43 -1.49 4.39
C LEU A 6 11.45 -0.70 5.25
N GLY A 7 10.97 0.29 6.00
CA GLY A 7 11.82 1.16 6.83
C GLY A 7 12.40 0.52 8.09
N LEU A 8 12.00 -0.71 8.44
CA LEU A 8 12.60 -1.45 9.58
C LEU A 8 13.80 -2.30 9.16
N ILE A 9 14.01 -2.52 7.86
CA ILE A 9 15.14 -3.32 7.37
C ILE A 9 16.41 -2.48 7.49
N LYS A 10 17.33 -2.92 8.35
CA LYS A 10 18.63 -2.26 8.55
C LYS A 10 19.59 -2.64 7.44
N THR A 11 20.14 -1.66 6.75
CA THR A 11 21.28 -1.85 5.84
C THR A 11 22.59 -1.61 6.60
N ARG A 12 23.69 -2.21 6.12
CA ARG A 12 25.03 -2.01 6.70
C ARG A 12 25.62 -0.62 6.37
N THR A 13 25.05 0.08 5.40
CA THR A 13 25.58 1.35 4.87
C THR A 13 25.03 2.53 5.67
N THR A 14 25.92 3.28 6.33
CA THR A 14 25.59 4.38 7.26
C THR A 14 25.31 5.72 6.60
N GLY A 15 25.16 5.78 5.27
CA GLY A 15 24.96 7.03 4.54
C GLY A 15 23.69 7.00 3.72
N ARG A 16 22.72 7.87 4.06
CA ARG A 16 21.49 8.15 3.32
C ARG A 16 20.42 7.04 3.31
N HIS A 17 19.37 7.26 4.11
CA HIS A 17 18.21 6.38 4.23
C HIS A 17 17.47 6.15 2.89
N ASP A 18 17.54 7.12 1.98
CA ASP A 18 17.04 7.04 0.61
C ASP A 18 17.73 5.94 -0.21
N LEU A 19 19.07 5.89 -0.16
CA LEU A 19 19.85 4.85 -0.85
C LEU A 19 19.57 3.46 -0.25
N ALA A 20 19.47 3.38 1.08
CA ALA A 20 19.15 2.14 1.79
C ALA A 20 17.80 1.56 1.33
N VAL A 21 16.77 2.38 1.19
CA VAL A 21 15.43 1.93 0.76
C VAL A 21 15.47 1.42 -0.68
N GLY A 22 16.23 2.06 -1.57
CA GLY A 22 16.41 1.59 -2.95
C GLY A 22 17.11 0.23 -3.02
N GLU A 23 18.18 0.03 -2.23
CA GLU A 23 18.87 -1.26 -2.15
C GLU A 23 17.95 -2.37 -1.63
N ILE A 24 17.16 -2.09 -0.60
CA ILE A 24 16.18 -3.03 -0.05
C ILE A 24 15.14 -3.38 -1.11
N SER A 25 14.57 -2.38 -1.79
CA SER A 25 13.56 -2.56 -2.85
C SER A 25 14.07 -3.48 -3.96
N LYS A 26 15.27 -3.22 -4.47
CA LYS A 26 15.93 -4.06 -5.49
C LYS A 26 16.19 -5.47 -4.98
N GLY A 27 16.67 -5.62 -3.76
CA GLY A 27 16.92 -6.92 -3.12
C GLY A 27 15.64 -7.76 -3.00
N LEU A 28 14.54 -7.14 -2.55
CA LEU A 28 13.24 -7.80 -2.43
C LEU A 28 12.68 -8.20 -3.80
N LYS A 29 12.81 -7.33 -4.81
CA LYS A 29 12.42 -7.66 -6.19
C LYS A 29 13.22 -8.83 -6.75
N GLY A 30 14.53 -8.87 -6.48
CA GLY A 30 15.41 -9.98 -6.82
C GLY A 30 14.97 -11.28 -6.15
N LEU A 31 14.68 -11.24 -4.85
CA LEU A 31 14.20 -12.38 -4.07
C LEU A 31 12.86 -12.92 -4.57
N ALA A 32 11.91 -12.04 -4.88
CA ALA A 32 10.61 -12.44 -5.42
C ALA A 32 10.76 -13.14 -6.79
N LYS A 33 11.65 -12.62 -7.65
CA LYS A 33 11.95 -13.22 -8.95
C LYS A 33 12.65 -14.57 -8.82
N SER A 34 13.67 -14.69 -7.98
CA SER A 34 14.42 -15.95 -7.82
C SER A 34 13.61 -17.02 -7.09
N GLY A 35 12.78 -16.62 -6.13
CA GLY A 35 11.90 -17.52 -5.39
C GLY A 35 10.61 -17.88 -6.12
N GLY A 36 10.27 -17.20 -7.22
CA GLY A 36 9.06 -17.47 -8.01
C GLY A 36 7.75 -17.22 -7.27
N PHE A 37 7.74 -16.35 -6.26
CA PHE A 37 6.55 -16.06 -5.45
C PHE A 37 6.22 -14.57 -5.40
N PRO A 38 4.94 -14.19 -5.23
CA PRO A 38 4.56 -12.80 -5.01
C PRO A 38 5.03 -12.31 -3.64
N LEU A 39 5.58 -11.09 -3.63
CA LEU A 39 6.07 -10.39 -2.43
C LEU A 39 5.30 -9.09 -2.26
N ILE A 40 4.71 -8.92 -1.08
CA ILE A 40 4.03 -7.69 -0.68
C ILE A 40 4.88 -7.01 0.38
N ALA A 41 5.20 -5.74 0.17
CA ALA A 41 5.92 -4.92 1.14
C ALA A 41 5.10 -3.69 1.49
N LEU A 42 4.98 -3.41 2.80
CA LEU A 42 4.32 -2.21 3.28
C LEU A 42 5.32 -1.05 3.29
N SER A 43 4.85 0.13 2.87
CA SER A 43 5.61 1.36 2.90
C SER A 43 4.81 2.44 3.60
N GLN A 44 5.50 3.23 4.44
CA GLN A 44 4.89 4.39 5.07
C GLN A 44 4.89 5.58 4.10
N LEU A 45 3.82 6.36 4.14
CA LEU A 45 3.71 7.61 3.41
C LEU A 45 4.45 8.75 4.14
N SER A 46 4.83 9.77 3.37
CA SER A 46 5.26 11.05 3.91
C SER A 46 4.07 11.79 4.53
N ARG A 47 4.33 12.68 5.50
CA ARG A 47 3.27 13.51 6.11
C ARG A 47 2.69 14.55 5.14
N GLY A 48 3.25 14.71 3.94
CA GLY A 48 2.78 15.67 2.93
C GLY A 48 1.36 15.38 2.44
N VAL A 49 0.91 14.12 2.48
CA VAL A 49 -0.49 13.77 2.19
C VAL A 49 -1.47 14.53 3.10
N GLU A 50 -1.07 14.78 4.35
CA GLU A 50 -1.90 15.42 5.37
C GLU A 50 -2.00 16.94 5.22
N SER A 51 -1.19 17.58 4.37
CA SER A 51 -1.32 19.03 4.12
C SER A 51 -2.18 19.35 2.90
N ARG A 52 -2.43 18.38 2.02
CA ARG A 52 -3.21 18.59 0.78
C ARG A 52 -4.72 18.68 1.07
N PRO A 53 -5.49 19.45 0.29
CA PRO A 53 -6.96 19.44 0.39
C PRO A 53 -7.54 18.05 0.10
N ASN A 54 -7.04 17.39 -0.96
CA ASN A 54 -7.36 15.99 -1.24
C ASN A 54 -6.37 15.08 -0.51
N LYS A 55 -6.85 14.30 0.46
CA LYS A 55 -6.07 13.37 1.29
C LYS A 55 -5.83 12.01 0.65
N ARG A 56 -6.27 11.78 -0.60
CA ARG A 56 -5.97 10.54 -1.32
C ARG A 56 -4.45 10.46 -1.60
N PRO A 57 -3.78 9.36 -1.19
CA PRO A 57 -2.35 9.19 -1.45
C PRO A 57 -2.04 9.03 -2.95
N MET A 58 -0.87 9.50 -3.34
CA MET A 58 -0.28 9.38 -4.67
C MET A 58 1.13 8.78 -4.58
N ASN A 59 1.69 8.32 -5.71
CA ASN A 59 3.02 7.67 -5.72
C ASN A 59 4.13 8.56 -5.13
N SER A 60 4.02 9.88 -5.30
CA SER A 60 4.98 10.85 -4.72
C SER A 60 4.92 10.94 -3.20
N ASP A 61 3.85 10.43 -2.55
CA ASP A 61 3.78 10.36 -1.10
C ASP A 61 4.59 9.20 -0.52
N LEU A 62 5.03 8.22 -1.33
CA LEU A 62 5.93 7.17 -0.86
C LEU A 62 7.25 7.80 -0.42
N LYS A 63 7.73 7.48 0.79
CA LYS A 63 9.06 7.91 1.23
C LYS A 63 10.10 7.35 0.27
N ASN A 64 10.92 8.24 -0.32
CA ASN A 64 11.92 7.87 -1.33
C ASN A 64 11.27 7.23 -2.58
N SER A 65 10.12 7.78 -3.00
CA SER A 65 9.24 7.28 -4.05
C SER A 65 9.93 6.77 -5.31
N GLY A 66 11.00 7.43 -5.78
CA GLY A 66 11.63 7.10 -7.06
C GLY A 66 12.10 5.64 -7.21
N GLU A 67 12.78 5.08 -6.20
CA GLU A 67 13.32 3.71 -6.29
C GLU A 67 12.23 2.65 -6.13
N ILE A 68 11.34 2.83 -5.14
CA ILE A 68 10.20 1.92 -4.91
C ILE A 68 9.29 1.93 -6.13
N GLU A 69 9.01 3.12 -6.66
CA GLU A 69 8.18 3.28 -7.84
C GLU A 69 8.85 2.64 -9.05
N ALA A 70 10.17 2.75 -9.26
CA ALA A 70 10.83 2.07 -10.37
C ALA A 70 10.67 0.53 -10.27
N ASP A 71 10.92 -0.04 -9.10
CA ASP A 71 11.02 -1.50 -8.91
C ASP A 71 9.67 -2.22 -8.81
N ALA A 72 8.66 -1.58 -8.22
CA ALA A 72 7.36 -2.21 -7.98
C ALA A 72 6.65 -2.55 -9.30
N ASP A 73 6.01 -3.73 -9.35
CA ASP A 73 5.10 -4.07 -10.45
C ASP A 73 3.71 -3.44 -10.23
N ILE A 74 3.27 -3.39 -8.98
CA ILE A 74 1.97 -2.89 -8.54
C ILE A 74 2.16 -1.99 -7.32
N ILE A 75 1.48 -0.85 -7.28
CA ILE A 75 1.40 0.01 -6.10
C ILE A 75 -0.08 0.18 -5.75
N LEU A 76 -0.40 -0.13 -4.49
CA LEU A 76 -1.74 -0.02 -3.91
C LEU A 76 -1.72 1.04 -2.82
N MET A 77 -2.60 2.03 -2.92
CA MET A 77 -2.80 3.07 -1.92
C MET A 77 -4.13 2.86 -1.23
N LEU A 78 -4.13 2.84 0.10
CA LEU A 78 -5.34 2.71 0.90
C LEU A 78 -5.86 4.09 1.29
N TYR A 79 -7.16 4.30 1.16
CA TYR A 79 -7.82 5.53 1.58
C TYR A 79 -9.15 5.22 2.26
N ARG A 80 -9.46 5.94 3.33
CA ARG A 80 -10.74 5.87 4.05
C ARG A 80 -11.27 7.28 4.21
N ASP A 81 -12.40 7.56 3.57
CA ASP A 81 -12.97 8.91 3.59
C ASP A 81 -13.45 9.30 5.00
N GLU A 82 -13.99 8.34 5.74
CA GLU A 82 -14.51 8.54 7.10
C GLU A 82 -13.46 9.00 8.13
N VAL A 83 -12.16 8.75 7.85
CA VAL A 83 -11.06 9.20 8.71
C VAL A 83 -10.91 10.73 8.65
N TYR A 84 -11.24 11.33 7.51
CA TYR A 84 -11.06 12.75 7.26
C TYR A 84 -12.39 13.53 7.27
N ASN A 85 -13.50 12.86 6.94
CA ASN A 85 -14.83 13.43 6.80
C ASN A 85 -15.84 12.66 7.68
N PRO A 86 -16.12 13.11 8.92
CA PRO A 86 -16.99 12.39 9.85
C PRO A 86 -18.42 12.15 9.32
N ASP A 87 -18.93 13.07 8.50
CA ASP A 87 -20.29 13.04 7.95
C ASP A 87 -20.38 12.34 6.57
N THR A 88 -19.31 11.67 6.13
CA THR A 88 -19.31 10.98 4.84
C THR A 88 -20.34 9.85 4.77
N GLN A 89 -20.93 9.68 3.59
CA GLN A 89 -21.79 8.53 3.29
C GLN A 89 -20.99 7.24 3.06
N ALA A 90 -19.67 7.35 2.85
CA ALA A 90 -18.76 6.22 2.65
C ALA A 90 -18.24 5.62 3.97
N ARG A 91 -19.03 5.70 5.05
CA ARG A 91 -18.66 5.15 6.35
C ARG A 91 -18.52 3.63 6.28
N GLY A 92 -17.47 3.08 6.88
CA GLY A 92 -17.10 1.66 6.79
C GLY A 92 -16.64 1.22 5.41
N ILE A 93 -16.29 2.14 4.50
CA ILE A 93 -15.74 1.83 3.18
C ILE A 93 -14.28 2.24 3.12
N ALA A 94 -13.45 1.33 2.61
CA ALA A 94 -12.07 1.63 2.25
C ALA A 94 -11.88 1.50 0.74
N GLU A 95 -11.15 2.46 0.18
CA GLU A 95 -10.68 2.48 -1.19
C GLU A 95 -9.29 1.84 -1.26
N ILE A 96 -9.11 0.90 -2.19
CA ILE A 96 -7.81 0.44 -2.66
C ILE A 96 -7.58 1.06 -4.04
N ASN A 97 -6.71 2.05 -4.10
CA ASN A 97 -6.35 2.75 -5.33
C ASN A 97 -5.11 2.07 -5.94
N ILE A 98 -5.27 1.52 -7.14
CA ILE A 98 -4.17 0.97 -7.94
C ILE A 98 -3.52 2.14 -8.69
N THR A 99 -2.46 2.69 -8.11
CA THR A 99 -1.76 3.87 -8.64
C THR A 99 -0.60 3.52 -9.57
N LYS A 100 -0.17 2.25 -9.56
CA LYS A 100 0.75 1.69 -10.54
C LYS A 100 0.39 0.23 -10.82
N GLN A 101 0.43 -0.16 -12.08
CA GLN A 101 0.31 -1.54 -12.53
C GLN A 101 1.06 -1.70 -13.86
N ARG A 102 2.07 -2.58 -13.90
CA ARG A 102 2.85 -2.83 -15.14
C ARG A 102 2.05 -3.61 -16.19
N ASN A 103 1.16 -4.52 -15.77
CA ASN A 103 0.53 -5.50 -16.65
C ASN A 103 -1.00 -5.40 -16.68
N GLY A 104 -1.56 -4.19 -16.56
CA GLY A 104 -3.00 -4.01 -16.42
C GLY A 104 -3.43 -2.57 -16.22
N SER A 105 -4.72 -2.37 -15.99
CA SER A 105 -5.33 -1.05 -15.80
C SER A 105 -5.11 -0.51 -14.39
N LEU A 106 -4.99 0.81 -14.30
CA LEU A 106 -5.17 1.55 -13.05
C LEU A 106 -6.66 1.58 -12.68
N GLY A 107 -6.97 1.88 -11.42
CA GLY A 107 -8.35 2.05 -10.98
C GLY A 107 -8.50 1.99 -9.46
N THR A 108 -9.73 2.16 -9.01
CA THR A 108 -10.10 2.12 -7.58
C THR A 108 -11.03 0.96 -7.32
N ILE A 109 -10.69 0.14 -6.32
CA ILE A 109 -11.54 -0.93 -5.81
C ILE A 109 -12.06 -0.47 -4.46
N THR A 110 -13.37 -0.56 -4.23
CA THR A 110 -13.97 -0.28 -2.92
C THR A 110 -14.30 -1.58 -2.20
N GLY A 111 -14.04 -1.61 -0.90
CA GLY A 111 -14.31 -2.74 -0.01
C GLY A 111 -14.94 -2.30 1.30
N VAL A 112 -15.64 -3.22 1.96
CA VAL A 112 -16.14 -2.97 3.31
C VAL A 112 -14.97 -3.11 4.28
N PHE A 113 -14.81 -2.12 5.15
CA PHE A 113 -13.83 -2.08 6.21
C PHE A 113 -14.55 -2.23 7.57
N ILE A 114 -14.26 -3.34 8.25
CA ILE A 114 -14.79 -3.61 9.59
C ILE A 114 -13.71 -3.19 10.58
N THR A 115 -14.04 -2.34 11.56
CA THR A 115 -13.02 -1.74 12.43
C THR A 115 -12.54 -2.72 13.52
N ASP A 116 -13.39 -3.69 13.90
CA ASP A 116 -13.10 -4.66 14.97
C ASP A 116 -12.34 -5.91 14.47
N ILE A 117 -12.25 -6.10 13.15
CA ILE A 117 -11.49 -7.17 12.51
C ILE A 117 -10.71 -6.50 11.38
N PHE A 118 -9.38 -6.44 11.47
CA PHE A 118 -8.49 -5.86 10.45
C PHE A 118 -8.54 -6.70 9.15
N CYS A 119 -9.67 -6.65 8.42
CA CYS A 119 -9.95 -7.49 7.26
C CYS A 119 -10.79 -6.72 6.25
N LEU A 120 -10.24 -6.52 5.05
CA LEU A 120 -10.93 -5.88 3.95
C LEU A 120 -11.66 -6.95 3.13
N TRP A 121 -12.99 -6.84 3.03
CA TRP A 121 -13.80 -7.78 2.25
C TRP A 121 -14.24 -7.16 0.93
N THR A 122 -13.96 -7.86 -0.18
CA THR A 122 -14.52 -7.53 -1.49
C THR A 122 -15.89 -8.22 -1.63
N ARG A 123 -16.90 -7.48 -2.09
CA ARG A 123 -18.30 -7.93 -2.10
C ARG A 123 -18.63 -8.97 -3.17
N LYS A 124 -17.65 -9.72 -3.69
CA LYS A 124 -17.83 -10.58 -4.87
C LYS A 124 -17.25 -11.99 -4.72
N VAL A 125 -17.64 -12.71 -3.68
CA VAL A 125 -17.65 -14.18 -3.69
C VAL A 125 -18.78 -14.69 -2.79
N HIS A 126 -19.50 -15.71 -3.24
CA HIS A 126 -20.70 -16.29 -2.64
C HIS A 126 -20.56 -16.67 -1.15
N GLY A 127 -21.64 -16.49 -0.38
CA GLY A 127 -21.84 -17.13 0.92
C GLY A 127 -21.45 -16.28 2.12
N CYS A 128 -22.40 -15.48 2.60
CA CYS A 128 -22.31 -14.85 3.91
C CYS A 128 -22.51 -15.95 4.97
N PHE A 129 -21.42 -16.45 5.57
CA PHE A 129 -21.51 -17.24 6.80
C PHE A 129 -21.48 -16.27 7.99
N PRO A 130 -22.48 -16.30 8.88
CA PRO A 130 -22.34 -15.62 10.17
C PRO A 130 -21.26 -16.36 10.97
N LEU A 131 -20.26 -15.62 11.46
CA LEU A 131 -19.36 -16.12 12.50
C LEU A 131 -20.07 -16.03 13.87
N PRO A 132 -19.72 -16.91 14.82
CA PRO A 132 -20.48 -17.20 16.05
C PRO A 132 -20.56 -16.04 17.04
#